data_AF-A0A7W1WGE9-F1
#
_entry.id   AF-A0A7W1WGE9-F1
#
_cell.length_a   1.000
_cell.length_b   1.000
_cell.length_c   1.000
_cell.angle_alpha   90.00
_cell.angle_beta   90.00
_cell.angle_gamma   90.00
#
_symmetry.space_group_name_H-M   'P 1'
#
loop_
_entity.id
_entity.type
_entity.pdbx_description
1 polymer ?
#
loop_
_entity_poly.entity_id
_entity_poly.type
_entity_poly.pdbx_seq_one_letter_code
_entity_poly.pdbx_strand_id
1 'polypeptide(L)'
;MTSDLKQAAAELRARQGDGARYDAANAPAEALLRARRGAAYLARIATGLTEDALRGPSARPGWTRARVIAAVALQARGIAQALEDATGRTGDRAETDLAALDLAETLPARALNHLAAHAEIHLNVVWRDLGEAEWGLPVTLPGGAIPAHDTPRLHARTLWRAALELNAGARRRDLPSALAAELTDPDLQGAFV
;
A
#
# COMPACT_ATOMS: atom_id res chain seq x y z
N MET A 1 -0.23 -30.22 -14.74
CA MET A 1 -0.76 -29.35 -13.66
C MET A 1 -0.73 -27.86 -14.00
N THR A 2 0.40 -27.24 -14.39
CA THR A 2 0.44 -25.78 -14.67
C THR A 2 -0.40 -25.33 -15.88
N SER A 3 -0.49 -26.16 -16.93
CA SER A 3 -1.35 -25.89 -18.09
C SER A 3 -2.85 -25.94 -17.75
N ASP A 4 -3.21 -26.83 -16.84
CA ASP A 4 -4.59 -27.07 -16.38
C ASP A 4 -5.11 -25.90 -15.53
N LEU A 5 -4.26 -25.38 -14.64
CA LEU A 5 -4.56 -24.17 -13.85
C LEU A 5 -4.70 -22.91 -14.73
N LYS A 6 -3.88 -22.77 -15.78
CA LYS A 6 -3.98 -21.65 -16.72
C LYS A 6 -5.29 -21.71 -17.51
N GLN A 7 -5.69 -22.91 -17.94
CA GLN A 7 -6.95 -23.13 -18.65
C GLN A 7 -8.15 -22.85 -17.75
N ALA A 8 -8.16 -23.39 -16.54
CA ALA A 8 -9.21 -23.12 -15.54
C ALA A 8 -9.33 -21.62 -15.21
N ALA A 9 -8.20 -20.90 -15.14
CA ALA A 9 -8.21 -19.45 -14.96
C ALA A 9 -8.84 -18.71 -16.15
N ALA A 10 -8.52 -19.10 -17.38
CA ALA A 10 -9.13 -18.51 -18.58
C ALA A 10 -10.65 -18.77 -18.64
N GLU A 11 -11.08 -19.99 -18.33
CA GLU A 11 -12.50 -20.35 -18.25
C GLU A 11 -13.24 -19.60 -17.13
N LEU A 12 -12.58 -19.32 -16.01
CA LEU A 12 -13.13 -18.46 -14.96
C LEU A 12 -13.29 -17.02 -15.46
N ARG A 13 -12.29 -16.46 -16.15
CA ARG A 13 -12.38 -15.10 -16.71
C ARG A 13 -13.52 -14.97 -17.71
N ALA A 14 -13.66 -15.95 -18.60
CA ALA A 14 -14.75 -15.98 -19.58
C ALA A 14 -16.14 -16.02 -18.91
N ARG A 15 -16.28 -16.71 -17.77
CA ARG A 15 -17.54 -16.77 -17.00
C ARG A 15 -17.87 -15.51 -16.21
N GLN A 16 -16.86 -14.75 -15.78
CA GLN A 16 -17.08 -13.55 -14.95
C GLN A 16 -17.52 -12.33 -15.79
N GLY A 17 -17.38 -12.39 -17.12
CA GLY A 17 -17.81 -11.34 -18.05
C GLY A 17 -16.96 -10.07 -17.98
N ASP A 18 -17.33 -9.06 -18.77
CA ASP A 18 -16.55 -7.84 -19.00
C ASP A 18 -16.43 -6.93 -17.75
N GLY A 19 -17.22 -7.19 -16.71
CA GLY A 19 -17.15 -6.47 -15.44
C GLY A 19 -15.98 -6.89 -14.53
N ALA A 20 -15.37 -8.05 -14.78
CA ALA A 20 -14.23 -8.53 -14.00
C ALA A 20 -12.93 -7.89 -14.47
N ARG A 21 -12.41 -6.96 -13.66
CA ARG A 21 -11.12 -6.31 -13.90
C ARG A 21 -9.99 -7.13 -13.31
N TYR A 22 -8.97 -7.39 -14.11
CA TYR A 22 -7.74 -8.07 -13.71
C TYR A 22 -6.55 -7.16 -13.95
N ASP A 23 -5.50 -7.36 -13.16
CA ASP A 23 -4.22 -6.71 -13.41
C ASP A 23 -3.74 -7.06 -14.84
N ALA A 24 -3.10 -6.10 -15.51
CA ALA A 24 -2.49 -6.30 -16.82
C ALA A 24 -1.47 -7.45 -16.83
N ALA A 25 -1.23 -8.08 -17.97
CA ALA A 25 -0.38 -9.28 -18.06
C ALA A 25 1.08 -9.00 -17.66
N ASN A 26 1.56 -7.78 -17.87
CA ASN A 26 2.89 -7.31 -17.48
C ASN A 26 2.93 -6.61 -16.10
N ALA A 27 1.81 -6.60 -15.36
CA ALA A 27 1.80 -6.03 -14.02
C ALA A 27 2.76 -6.81 -13.09
N PRO A 28 3.40 -6.14 -12.11
CA PRO A 28 4.35 -6.77 -11.19
C PRO A 28 3.63 -7.67 -10.17
N ALA A 29 3.17 -8.84 -10.62
CA ALA A 29 2.25 -9.70 -9.88
C ALA A 29 2.75 -10.08 -8.47
N GLU A 30 4.03 -10.37 -8.30
CA GLU A 30 4.59 -10.65 -6.98
C GLU A 30 4.58 -9.44 -6.06
N ALA A 31 4.92 -8.26 -6.57
CA ALA A 31 4.94 -7.04 -5.77
C ALA A 31 3.51 -6.63 -5.36
N LEU A 32 2.55 -6.74 -6.29
CA LEU A 32 1.13 -6.53 -6.01
C LEU A 32 0.61 -7.51 -4.94
N LEU A 33 0.96 -8.79 -5.04
CA LEU A 33 0.58 -9.78 -4.03
C LEU A 33 1.17 -9.45 -2.65
N ARG A 34 2.44 -9.01 -2.59
CA ARG A 34 3.10 -8.59 -1.35
C ARG A 34 2.45 -7.35 -0.75
N ALA A 35 2.08 -6.35 -1.57
CA ALA A 35 1.37 -5.15 -1.14
C ALA A 35 -0.01 -5.52 -0.59
N ARG A 36 -0.84 -6.26 -1.34
CA ARG A 36 -2.18 -6.69 -0.91
C ARG A 36 -2.16 -7.49 0.39
N ARG A 37 -1.20 -8.40 0.57
CA ARG A 37 -1.02 -9.15 1.82
C ARG A 37 -0.55 -8.25 2.96
N GLY A 38 0.36 -7.32 2.70
CA GLY A 38 0.82 -6.33 3.67
C GLY A 38 -0.32 -5.45 4.16
N ALA A 39 -1.18 -4.97 3.26
CA ALA A 39 -2.37 -4.17 3.59
C ALA A 39 -3.33 -4.94 4.48
N ALA A 40 -3.67 -6.18 4.12
CA ALA A 40 -4.53 -7.04 4.95
C ALA A 40 -3.91 -7.34 6.32
N TYR A 41 -2.60 -7.57 6.37
CA TYR A 41 -1.87 -7.86 7.60
C TYR A 41 -1.85 -6.66 8.55
N LEU A 42 -1.52 -5.47 8.03
CA LEU A 42 -1.52 -4.22 8.77
C LEU A 42 -2.93 -3.86 9.26
N ALA A 43 -3.93 -3.97 8.40
CA ALA A 43 -5.33 -3.68 8.75
C ALA A 43 -5.82 -4.57 9.89
N ARG A 44 -5.45 -5.86 9.89
CA ARG A 44 -5.77 -6.79 10.99
C ARG A 44 -5.17 -6.34 12.33
N ILE A 45 -3.92 -5.86 12.33
CA ILE A 45 -3.28 -5.34 13.54
C ILE A 45 -3.95 -4.04 13.98
N ALA A 46 -4.13 -3.09 13.05
CA ALA A 46 -4.70 -1.77 13.31
C ALA A 46 -6.13 -1.85 13.87
N THR A 47 -6.96 -2.76 13.35
CA THR A 47 -8.34 -2.98 13.82
C THR A 47 -8.38 -3.49 15.27
N GLY A 48 -7.32 -4.15 15.74
CA GLY A 48 -7.21 -4.64 17.12
C GLY A 48 -6.74 -3.57 18.12
N LEU A 49 -6.37 -2.37 17.67
CA LEU A 49 -5.87 -1.31 18.55
C LEU A 49 -7.04 -0.47 19.11
N THR A 50 -7.04 -0.31 20.43
CA THR A 50 -7.89 0.66 21.13
C THR A 50 -7.41 2.09 20.88
N GLU A 51 -8.27 3.08 21.14
CA GLU A 51 -7.91 4.51 21.08
C GLU A 51 -6.64 4.84 21.89
N ASP A 52 -6.54 4.39 23.14
CA ASP A 52 -5.37 4.65 23.99
C ASP A 52 -4.09 4.02 23.41
N ALA A 53 -4.19 2.79 22.90
CA ALA A 53 -3.07 2.11 22.26
C ALA A 53 -2.58 2.86 20.99
N LEU A 54 -3.49 3.44 20.21
CA LEU A 54 -3.15 4.26 19.04
C LEU A 54 -2.38 5.52 19.42
N ARG A 55 -2.72 6.16 20.54
CA ARG A 55 -1.99 7.32 21.08
C ARG A 55 -0.65 6.96 21.72
N GLY A 56 -0.46 5.68 22.05
CA GLY A 56 0.80 5.18 22.59
C GLY A 56 1.96 5.20 21.57
N PRO A 57 3.20 5.09 22.06
CA PRO A 57 4.39 5.10 21.21
C PRO A 57 4.46 3.87 20.29
N SER A 58 4.97 4.10 19.08
CA SER A 58 5.39 3.07 18.12
C SER A 58 6.86 2.68 18.36
N ALA A 59 7.40 1.74 17.59
CA ALA A 59 8.84 1.45 17.58
C ALA A 59 9.66 2.52 16.84
N ARG A 60 9.02 3.42 16.08
CA ARG A 60 9.68 4.57 15.46
C ARG A 60 9.78 5.70 16.51
N PRO A 61 11.00 6.18 16.84
CA PRO A 61 11.17 7.21 17.86
C PRO A 61 10.34 8.46 17.57
N GLY A 62 9.64 8.95 18.58
CA GLY A 62 8.79 10.15 18.49
C GLY A 62 7.46 9.96 17.74
N TRP A 63 7.16 8.77 17.24
CA TRP A 63 5.93 8.51 16.49
C TRP A 63 4.93 7.71 17.32
N THR A 64 3.67 8.13 17.30
CA THR A 64 2.54 7.31 17.79
C THR A 64 2.20 6.21 16.79
N ARG A 65 1.47 5.18 17.25
CA ARG A 65 0.92 4.16 16.34
C ARG A 65 -0.06 4.77 15.34
N ALA A 66 -0.83 5.77 15.76
CA ALA A 66 -1.72 6.51 14.87
C ALA A 66 -0.96 7.18 13.72
N ARG A 67 0.18 7.83 14.01
CA ARG A 67 1.03 8.47 12.98
C ARG A 67 1.58 7.46 11.97
N VAL A 68 1.97 6.27 12.43
CA VAL A 68 2.42 5.19 11.53
C VAL A 68 1.30 4.78 10.56
N ILE A 69 0.08 4.54 11.05
CA ILE A 69 -1.06 4.17 10.19
C ILE A 69 -1.41 5.30 9.22
N ALA A 70 -1.42 6.55 9.72
CA ALA A 70 -1.71 7.73 8.91
C ALA A 70 -0.68 7.88 7.77
N ALA A 71 0.62 7.70 8.05
CA ALA A 71 1.66 7.79 7.04
C ALA A 71 1.51 6.73 5.93
N VAL A 72 1.13 5.50 6.28
CA VAL A 72 0.83 4.46 5.28
C VAL A 72 -0.35 4.89 4.40
N ALA A 73 -1.44 5.36 5.01
CA ALA A 73 -2.64 5.76 4.28
C ALA A 73 -2.38 6.95 3.33
N LEU A 74 -1.60 7.95 3.79
CA LEU A 74 -1.23 9.10 2.98
C LEU A 74 -0.24 8.72 1.88
N GLN A 75 0.68 7.77 2.11
CA GLN A 75 1.50 7.22 1.02
C GLN A 75 0.62 6.55 -0.03
N ALA A 76 -0.33 5.70 0.38
CA ALA A 76 -1.20 4.99 -0.56
C ALA A 76 -1.97 5.98 -1.45
N ARG A 77 -2.53 7.02 -0.83
CA ARG A 77 -3.21 8.12 -1.50
C ARG A 77 -2.28 8.93 -2.41
N GLY A 78 -1.05 9.19 -1.99
CA GLY A 78 -0.07 9.92 -2.80
C GLY A 78 0.34 9.14 -4.04
N ILE A 79 0.55 7.83 -3.91
CA ILE A 79 0.84 6.94 -5.04
C ILE A 79 -0.34 6.90 -6.01
N ALA A 80 -1.57 6.75 -5.49
CA ALA A 80 -2.76 6.70 -6.34
C ALA A 80 -2.94 7.98 -7.16
N GLN A 81 -2.86 9.14 -6.51
CA GLN A 81 -2.93 10.45 -7.17
C GLN A 81 -1.81 10.63 -8.22
N ALA A 82 -0.58 10.21 -7.92
CA ALA A 82 0.53 10.31 -8.87
C ALA A 82 0.36 9.39 -10.09
N LEU A 83 -0.24 8.21 -9.91
CA LEU A 83 -0.58 7.30 -11.01
C LEU A 83 -1.72 7.85 -11.89
N GLU A 84 -2.72 8.47 -11.26
CA GLU A 84 -3.79 9.17 -11.98
C GLU A 84 -3.22 10.31 -12.82
N ASP A 85 -2.32 11.13 -12.25
CA ASP A 85 -1.63 12.20 -12.97
C ASP A 85 -0.83 11.67 -14.15
N ALA A 86 -0.04 10.61 -13.94
CA ALA A 86 0.78 10.00 -14.99
C ALA A 86 -0.06 9.44 -16.14
N THR A 87 -1.29 9.00 -15.86
CA THR A 87 -2.20 8.41 -16.85
C THR A 87 -3.24 9.39 -17.40
N GLY A 88 -3.21 10.66 -16.97
CA GLY A 88 -4.19 11.67 -17.35
C GLY A 88 -5.60 11.38 -16.83
N ARG A 89 -5.75 10.54 -15.81
CA ARG A 89 -7.03 10.25 -15.15
C ARG A 89 -7.28 11.30 -14.06
N THR A 90 -8.53 11.68 -13.87
CA THR A 90 -8.93 12.59 -12.78
C THR A 90 -9.62 11.79 -11.68
N GLY A 91 -9.12 11.91 -10.45
CA GLY A 91 -9.69 11.32 -9.26
C GLY A 91 -9.83 12.33 -8.11
N ASP A 92 -10.38 11.87 -6.99
CA ASP A 92 -10.52 12.69 -5.78
C ASP A 92 -9.14 13.07 -5.24
N ARG A 93 -8.87 14.37 -5.16
CA ARG A 93 -7.58 14.91 -4.70
C ARG A 93 -7.63 15.26 -3.22
N ALA A 94 -6.56 14.92 -2.51
CA ALA A 94 -6.40 15.31 -1.12
C ALA A 94 -4.92 15.41 -0.76
N GLU A 95 -4.62 16.31 0.17
CA GLU A 95 -3.27 16.57 0.65
C GLU A 95 -2.66 15.31 1.29
N THR A 96 -1.36 15.13 1.07
CA THR A 96 -0.56 14.00 1.58
C THR A 96 0.78 14.46 2.16
N ASP A 97 0.88 15.74 2.53
CA ASP A 97 2.08 16.34 3.07
C ASP A 97 2.18 16.19 4.60
N LEU A 98 3.14 16.88 5.21
CA LEU A 98 3.35 16.85 6.66
C LEU A 98 2.16 17.41 7.44
N ALA A 99 1.50 18.45 6.94
CA ALA A 99 0.32 19.02 7.59
C ALA A 99 -0.86 18.02 7.55
N ALA A 100 -1.07 17.34 6.42
CA ALA A 100 -2.05 16.27 6.30
C ALA A 100 -1.75 15.12 7.26
N LEU A 101 -0.48 14.77 7.45
CA LEU A 101 -0.07 13.75 8.41
C LEU A 101 -0.35 14.16 9.86
N ASP A 102 0.03 15.37 10.24
CA ASP A 102 -0.19 15.90 11.58
C ASP A 102 -1.69 15.92 11.90
N LEU A 103 -2.52 16.31 10.94
CA LEU A 103 -3.98 16.22 11.07
C LEU A 103 -4.46 14.78 11.18
N ALA A 104 -4.02 13.89 10.28
CA ALA A 104 -4.46 12.50 10.25
C ALA A 104 -4.10 11.72 11.52
N GLU A 105 -2.98 12.05 12.16
CA GLU A 105 -2.59 11.49 13.45
C GLU A 105 -3.64 11.76 14.54
N THR A 106 -4.34 12.90 14.49
CA THR A 106 -5.36 13.27 15.49
C THR A 106 -6.70 12.56 15.31
N LEU A 107 -6.91 11.84 14.20
CA LEU A 107 -8.18 11.18 13.91
C LEU A 107 -8.52 10.10 14.95
N PRO A 108 -9.80 9.94 15.34
CA PRO A 108 -10.23 8.83 16.18
C PRO A 108 -10.03 7.49 15.47
N ALA A 109 -9.88 6.40 16.23
CA ALA A 109 -9.56 5.06 15.72
C ALA A 109 -10.41 4.64 14.51
N ARG A 110 -11.73 4.88 14.59
CA ARG A 110 -12.65 4.55 13.49
C ARG A 110 -12.34 5.34 12.23
N ALA A 111 -12.11 6.65 12.33
CA ALA A 111 -11.82 7.50 11.18
C ALA A 111 -10.45 7.17 10.56
N LEU A 112 -9.45 6.90 11.40
CA LEU A 112 -8.12 6.50 10.93
C LEU A 112 -8.14 5.14 10.19
N ASN A 113 -8.88 4.16 10.72
CA ASN A 113 -9.08 2.87 10.05
C ASN A 113 -9.84 3.03 8.73
N HIS A 114 -10.85 3.92 8.67
CA HIS A 114 -11.54 4.22 7.42
C HIS A 114 -10.64 4.92 6.40
N LEU A 115 -9.81 5.88 6.83
CA LEU A 115 -8.83 6.54 5.98
C LEU A 115 -7.86 5.52 5.36
N ALA A 116 -7.27 4.65 6.19
CA ALA A 116 -6.37 3.60 5.72
C ALA A 116 -7.08 2.65 4.76
N ALA A 117 -8.24 2.09 5.14
CA ALA A 117 -8.97 1.14 4.30
C ALA A 117 -9.36 1.75 2.95
N HIS A 118 -9.84 3.00 2.94
CA HIS A 118 -10.22 3.69 1.72
C HIS A 118 -9.02 3.95 0.82
N ALA A 119 -7.89 4.42 1.37
CA ALA A 119 -6.68 4.67 0.60
C ALA A 119 -6.12 3.39 -0.04
N GLU A 120 -6.09 2.28 0.71
CA GLU A 120 -5.64 0.97 0.20
C GLU A 120 -6.56 0.43 -0.91
N ILE A 121 -7.88 0.54 -0.74
CA ILE A 121 -8.85 0.13 -1.75
C ILE A 121 -8.66 0.97 -3.02
N HIS A 122 -8.56 2.29 -2.87
CA HIS A 122 -8.40 3.20 -4.00
C HIS A 122 -7.10 2.92 -4.76
N LEU A 123 -5.96 2.82 -4.07
CA LEU A 123 -4.68 2.47 -4.70
C LEU A 123 -4.74 1.11 -5.41
N ASN A 124 -5.36 0.10 -4.80
CA ASN A 124 -5.50 -1.21 -5.43
C ASN A 124 -6.40 -1.18 -6.67
N VAL A 125 -7.43 -0.31 -6.70
CA VAL A 125 -8.24 -0.08 -7.91
C VAL A 125 -7.41 0.61 -8.98
N VAL A 126 -6.65 1.65 -8.64
CA VAL A 126 -5.77 2.36 -9.59
C VAL A 126 -4.78 1.39 -10.23
N TRP A 127 -4.07 0.57 -9.45
CA TRP A 127 -3.17 -0.46 -10.00
C TRP A 127 -3.86 -1.45 -10.92
N ARG A 128 -5.04 -1.93 -10.54
CA ARG A 128 -5.80 -2.90 -11.34
C ARG A 128 -6.27 -2.30 -12.67
N ASP A 129 -6.52 -1.00 -12.69
CA ASP A 129 -7.00 -0.29 -13.87
C ASP A 129 -5.86 0.19 -14.79
N LEU A 130 -4.58 0.01 -14.41
CA LEU A 130 -3.43 0.30 -15.28
C LEU A 130 -3.35 -0.70 -16.44
N GLY A 131 -3.31 -0.16 -17.66
CA GLY A 131 -3.04 -0.91 -18.88
C GLY A 131 -1.56 -1.28 -19.04
N GLU A 132 -1.24 -2.17 -19.99
CA GLU A 132 0.12 -2.67 -20.18
C GLU A 132 1.16 -1.57 -20.43
N ALA A 133 0.83 -0.60 -21.28
CA ALA A 133 1.71 0.54 -21.58
C ALA A 133 1.88 1.49 -20.38
N GLU A 134 0.87 1.56 -19.50
CA GLU A 134 0.83 2.52 -18.39
C GLU A 134 1.75 2.11 -17.24
N TRP A 135 2.01 0.81 -17.07
CA TRP A 135 2.99 0.31 -16.09
C TRP A 135 4.41 0.83 -16.32
N GLY A 136 4.74 1.29 -17.54
CA GLY A 136 6.03 1.90 -17.87
C GLY A 136 6.11 3.41 -17.66
N LEU A 137 5.00 4.08 -17.33
CA LEU A 137 4.98 5.53 -17.21
C LEU A 137 5.77 6.02 -15.98
N PRO A 138 6.45 7.17 -16.07
CA PRO A 138 7.08 7.78 -14.92
C PRO A 138 6.03 8.35 -13.96
N VAL A 139 6.17 8.05 -12.68
CA VAL A 139 5.33 8.50 -11.58
C VAL A 139 6.17 9.34 -10.64
N THR A 140 5.83 10.62 -10.49
CA THR A 140 6.55 11.55 -9.62
C THR A 140 6.05 11.44 -8.19
N LEU A 141 6.94 11.04 -7.28
CA LEU A 141 6.71 10.98 -5.83
C LEU A 141 7.70 11.90 -5.11
N PRO A 142 7.54 12.20 -3.81
CA PRO A 142 8.46 13.08 -3.07
C PRO A 142 9.95 12.69 -3.15
N GLY A 143 10.26 11.39 -3.31
CA GLY A 143 11.62 10.87 -3.47
C GLY A 143 12.16 10.87 -4.92
N GLY A 144 11.40 11.38 -5.88
CA GLY A 144 11.74 11.39 -7.31
C GLY A 144 10.78 10.59 -8.18
N ALA A 145 11.06 10.58 -9.49
CA ALA A 145 10.28 9.83 -10.46
C ALA A 145 10.71 8.35 -10.49
N ILE A 146 9.74 7.45 -10.40
CA ILE A 146 9.94 6.00 -10.56
C ILE A 146 8.96 5.46 -11.61
N PRO A 147 9.23 4.31 -12.25
CA PRO A 147 8.24 3.65 -13.09
C PRO A 147 7.00 3.28 -12.27
N ALA A 148 5.80 3.37 -12.86
CA ALA A 148 4.56 2.90 -12.24
C ALA A 148 4.67 1.44 -11.74
N HIS A 149 5.40 0.61 -12.50
CA HIS A 149 5.76 -0.77 -12.16
C HIS A 149 6.42 -0.94 -10.78
N ASP A 150 7.12 0.06 -10.28
CA ASP A 150 7.85 -0.04 -9.02
C ASP A 150 7.00 0.38 -7.80
N THR A 151 5.86 1.02 -8.03
CA THR A 151 4.97 1.51 -6.96
C THR A 151 4.42 0.40 -6.05
N PRO A 152 4.06 -0.82 -6.52
CA PRO A 152 3.61 -1.88 -5.61
C PRO A 152 4.73 -2.40 -4.70
N ARG A 153 5.97 -2.47 -5.20
CA ARG A 153 7.12 -2.88 -4.38
C ARG A 153 7.42 -1.83 -3.32
N LEU A 154 7.38 -0.56 -3.70
CA LEU A 154 7.57 0.57 -2.78
C LEU A 154 6.55 0.52 -1.64
N HIS A 155 5.27 0.38 -1.98
CA HIS A 155 4.21 0.38 -0.99
C HIS A 155 4.19 -0.89 -0.13
N ALA A 156 4.49 -2.06 -0.71
CA ALA A 156 4.65 -3.30 0.06
C ALA A 156 5.71 -3.14 1.16
N ARG A 157 6.86 -2.53 0.84
CA ARG A 157 7.92 -2.28 1.83
C ARG A 157 7.43 -1.39 2.97
N THR A 158 6.68 -0.34 2.67
CA THR A 158 6.06 0.53 3.68
C THR A 158 5.10 -0.24 4.58
N LEU A 159 4.18 -1.01 3.99
CA LEU A 159 3.18 -1.79 4.74
C LEU A 159 3.80 -2.77 5.73
N TRP A 160 4.76 -3.58 5.26
CA TRP A 160 5.39 -4.60 6.10
C TRP A 160 6.29 -3.99 7.18
N ARG A 161 6.96 -2.86 6.88
CA ARG A 161 7.71 -2.09 7.86
C ARG A 161 6.78 -1.49 8.92
N ALA A 162 5.72 -0.81 8.48
CA ALA A 162 4.74 -0.20 9.35
C ALA A 162 4.13 -1.22 10.33
N ALA A 163 3.84 -2.44 9.86
CA ALA A 163 3.32 -3.50 10.73
C ALA A 163 4.27 -3.82 11.89
N LEU A 164 5.59 -3.87 11.65
CA LEU A 164 6.60 -4.03 12.70
C LEU A 164 6.70 -2.78 13.57
N GLU A 165 6.67 -1.59 12.96
CA GLU A 165 6.76 -0.31 13.66
C GLU A 165 5.58 -0.06 14.59
N LEU A 166 4.39 -0.58 14.30
CA LEU A 166 3.26 -0.52 15.22
C LEU A 166 3.58 -1.15 16.58
N ASN A 167 4.57 -2.04 16.70
CA ASN A 167 4.91 -2.70 17.96
C ASN A 167 3.67 -3.26 18.68
N ALA A 168 2.85 -3.98 17.91
CA ALA A 168 1.51 -4.44 18.28
C ALA A 168 1.25 -5.89 17.81
N GLY A 169 2.27 -6.75 17.95
CA GLY A 169 2.14 -8.19 17.70
C GLY A 169 2.70 -8.71 16.38
N ALA A 170 3.09 -7.83 15.45
CA ALA A 170 3.82 -8.24 14.25
C ALA A 170 5.24 -8.73 14.57
N ARG A 171 5.70 -9.75 13.86
CA ARG A 171 7.04 -10.33 14.03
C ARG A 171 7.75 -10.41 12.68
N ARG A 172 9.08 -10.32 12.70
CA ARG A 172 9.91 -10.45 11.48
C ARG A 172 9.66 -11.75 10.71
N ARG A 173 9.33 -12.84 11.40
CA ARG A 173 9.02 -14.14 10.78
C ARG A 173 7.73 -14.14 9.95
N ASP A 174 6.87 -13.13 10.14
CA ASP A 174 5.61 -13.02 9.40
C ASP A 174 5.82 -12.34 8.04
N LEU A 175 7.00 -11.75 7.79
CA LEU A 175 7.35 -11.10 6.54
C LEU A 175 7.65 -12.13 5.44
N PRO A 176 7.28 -11.85 4.18
CA PRO A 176 7.79 -12.60 3.04
C PRO A 176 9.33 -12.60 3.03
N SER A 177 9.95 -13.76 2.84
CA SER A 177 11.43 -13.92 2.94
C SER A 177 12.22 -12.95 2.06
N ALA A 178 11.77 -12.74 0.82
CA ALA A 178 12.38 -11.80 -0.11
C ALA A 178 12.34 -10.35 0.40
N LEU A 179 11.32 -9.97 1.16
CA LEU A 179 11.15 -8.62 1.71
C LEU A 179 11.86 -8.45 3.07
N ALA A 180 12.00 -9.53 3.83
CA ALA A 180 12.77 -9.54 5.07
C ALA A 180 14.24 -9.19 4.84
N ALA A 181 14.85 -9.65 3.74
CA ALA A 181 16.20 -9.28 3.35
C ALA A 181 16.32 -7.78 3.00
N GLU A 182 15.35 -7.23 2.26
CA GLU A 182 15.34 -5.83 1.83
C GLU A 182 15.17 -4.83 2.99
N LEU A 183 14.45 -5.19 4.05
CA LEU A 183 14.20 -4.29 5.19
C LEU A 183 15.37 -4.18 6.17
N THR A 184 16.43 -4.95 5.99
CA THR A 184 17.66 -4.89 6.81
C THR A 184 18.57 -3.72 6.44
N ASP A 185 18.30 -3.05 5.33
CA ASP A 185 19.09 -1.93 4.82
C ASP A 185 18.71 -0.61 5.54
N PRO A 186 19.65 0.02 6.28
CA PRO A 186 19.41 1.24 7.05
C PRO A 186 19.19 2.49 6.19
N ASP A 187 19.55 2.51 4.91
CA ASP A 187 19.38 3.69 4.03
C ASP A 187 17.91 3.94 3.62
N LEU A 188 17.00 3.05 4.05
CA LEU A 188 15.59 3.05 3.67
C LEU A 188 14.67 3.69 4.74
N GLN A 189 15.24 4.39 5.72
CA GLN A 189 14.53 4.86 6.93
C GLN A 189 13.55 6.04 6.73
N GLY A 190 13.42 6.63 5.53
CA GLY A 190 12.69 7.90 5.39
C GLY A 190 11.89 8.11 4.11
N ALA A 191 11.49 7.05 3.38
CA ALA A 191 10.99 7.28 2.02
C ALA A 191 9.65 8.03 1.92
N PHE A 192 8.81 8.05 2.95
CA PHE A 192 7.57 8.83 2.93
C PHE A 192 7.32 9.42 4.32
N VAL A 193 7.21 10.75 4.32
CA VAL A 193 7.17 11.70 5.44
C VAL A 193 8.52 12.31 5.75
#